data_AF-R7S3H6-F1
#
_entry.id   AF-R7S3H6-F1
#
_cell.length_a   1.000
_cell.length_b   1.000
_cell.length_c   1.000
_cell.angle_alpha   90.00
_cell.angle_beta   90.00
_cell.angle_gamma   90.00
#
_symmetry.space_group_name_H-M   'P 1'
#
loop_
_entity.id
_entity.type
_entity.pdbx_description
1 polymer ?
#
loop_
_entity_poly.entity_id
_entity_poly.type
_entity_poly.pdbx_seq_one_letter_code
_entity_poly.pdbx_strand_id
1 'polypeptide(L)'
;MLLAIDLASVYWTRKAHRAARVTSLNNSFVGDDFPRHLPLEQPLGPAVLTVEDTVHYKLSGKDSNAEWASLYPPGGGFVHLGPLDRPFAISMYHQMHCLENLKRAVLYPSLSESHIQHLHHCINYVREMILCTPDLTLEPESTRLREAYHIRGIDGLGVSHTCKDWSTVYSAAESNY
;
A
#
# COMPACT_ATOMS: atom_id res chain seq x y z
N MET A 1 27.79 12.10 29.34
CA MET A 1 28.49 11.12 28.50
C MET A 1 27.47 10.60 27.49
N LEU A 2 27.44 11.17 26.29
CA LEU A 2 26.51 10.75 25.23
C LEU A 2 27.06 9.46 24.62
N LEU A 3 26.31 8.36 24.73
CA LEU A 3 26.61 7.11 24.03
C LEU A 3 26.52 7.39 22.53
N ALA A 4 27.67 7.41 21.85
CA ALA A 4 27.72 7.39 20.40
C ALA A 4 27.23 5.99 19.96
N ILE A 5 26.00 5.93 19.47
CA ILE A 5 25.43 4.72 18.92
C ILE A 5 26.05 4.53 17.53
N ASP A 6 26.90 3.52 17.37
CA ASP A 6 27.49 3.15 16.09
C ASP A 6 26.40 2.64 15.14
N LEU A 7 26.20 3.36 14.03
CA LEU A 7 25.22 3.03 13.00
C LEU A 7 25.45 1.65 12.39
N ALA A 8 26.70 1.19 12.31
CA ALA A 8 27.01 -0.15 11.85
C ALA A 8 26.53 -1.20 12.86
N SER A 9 26.80 -1.00 14.15
CA SER A 9 26.32 -1.90 15.22
C SER A 9 24.79 -1.98 15.29
N VAL A 10 24.09 -0.85 15.13
CA VAL A 10 22.60 -0.83 15.04
C VAL A 10 22.10 -1.56 13.80
N TYR A 11 22.75 -1.36 12.66
CA TYR A 11 22.39 -2.07 11.43
C TYR A 11 22.57 -3.59 11.56
N TRP A 12 23.70 -4.04 12.11
CA TRP A 12 23.98 -5.46 12.33
C TRP A 12 23.03 -6.11 13.34
N THR A 13 22.72 -5.44 14.46
CA THR A 13 21.74 -5.92 15.44
C THR A 13 20.34 -6.01 14.83
N ARG A 14 19.89 -4.99 14.08
CA ARG A 14 18.58 -5.04 13.37
C ARG A 14 18.52 -6.19 12.36
N LYS A 15 19.60 -6.42 11.59
CA LYS A 15 19.68 -7.52 10.63
C LYS A 15 19.67 -8.90 11.31
N ALA A 16 20.34 -9.04 12.45
CA ALA A 16 20.34 -10.27 13.26
C ALA A 16 18.97 -10.54 13.90
N HIS A 17 18.30 -9.51 14.44
CA HIS A 17 16.92 -9.62 14.93
C HIS A 17 15.94 -10.00 13.81
N ARG A 18 16.10 -9.44 12.60
CA ARG A 18 15.31 -9.79 11.41
C ARG A 18 15.47 -11.28 11.05
N ALA A 19 16.70 -11.79 11.00
CA ALA A 19 16.97 -13.21 10.73
C ALA A 19 16.40 -14.14 11.82
N ALA A 20 16.49 -13.75 13.10
CA ALA A 20 15.93 -14.50 14.23
C ALA A 20 14.38 -14.55 14.21
N ARG A 21 13.73 -13.53 13.62
CA ARG A 21 12.28 -13.42 13.55
C ARG A 21 11.69 -14.22 12.39
N VAL A 22 12.35 -14.17 11.24
CA VAL A 22 12.05 -15.01 10.08
C VAL A 22 12.20 -16.50 10.42
N THR A 23 13.17 -16.85 11.28
CA THR A 23 13.38 -18.22 11.77
C THR A 23 12.42 -18.65 12.90
N SER A 24 11.65 -17.73 13.49
CA SER A 24 10.61 -18.06 14.49
C SER A 24 9.29 -18.54 13.88
N LEU A 25 9.13 -18.39 12.57
CA LEU A 25 7.99 -18.92 11.83
C LEU A 25 8.28 -20.38 11.49
N ASN A 26 7.28 -21.25 11.68
CA ASN A 26 7.40 -22.67 11.38
C ASN A 26 7.32 -22.98 9.87
N ASN A 27 7.67 -22.01 9.01
CA ASN A 27 7.58 -22.08 7.56
C ASN A 27 8.99 -22.18 6.96
N SER A 28 9.16 -23.05 5.97
CA SER A 28 10.40 -23.21 5.20
C SER A 28 10.59 -22.12 4.13
N PHE A 29 9.51 -21.44 3.74
CA PHE A 29 9.46 -20.51 2.60
C PHE A 29 9.75 -21.15 1.24
N VAL A 30 9.64 -22.49 1.14
CA VAL A 30 9.80 -23.25 -0.11
C VAL A 30 8.42 -23.66 -0.65
N GLY A 31 8.20 -23.52 -1.96
CA GLY A 31 6.92 -23.85 -2.58
C GLY A 31 5.76 -23.05 -1.96
N ASP A 32 4.77 -23.75 -1.42
CA ASP A 32 3.59 -23.17 -0.78
C ASP A 32 3.71 -23.04 0.76
N ASP A 33 4.86 -23.41 1.33
CA ASP A 33 5.08 -23.33 2.77
C ASP A 33 5.57 -21.94 3.20
N PHE A 34 4.66 -20.98 3.18
CA PHE A 34 4.87 -19.61 3.64
C PHE A 34 3.58 -19.06 4.29
N PRO A 35 3.67 -18.08 5.19
CA PRO A 35 2.49 -17.50 5.81
C PRO A 35 1.67 -16.71 4.78
N ARG A 36 0.33 -16.83 4.85
CA ARG A 36 -0.57 -16.09 3.94
C ARG A 36 -0.53 -14.57 4.09
N HIS A 37 -0.03 -14.07 5.22
CA HIS A 37 0.06 -12.64 5.53
C HIS A 37 1.49 -12.29 5.96
N LEU A 38 1.88 -11.04 5.75
CA LEU A 38 3.16 -10.52 6.23
C LEU A 38 3.27 -10.72 7.76
N PRO A 39 4.34 -11.36 8.26
CA PRO A 39 4.55 -11.55 9.70
C PRO A 39 4.92 -10.24 10.43
N LEU A 40 3.93 -9.57 11.01
CA LEU A 40 4.13 -8.33 11.77
C LEU A 40 4.48 -8.57 13.25
N GLU A 41 5.13 -7.60 13.90
CA GLU A 41 5.44 -7.61 15.37
C GLU A 41 4.19 -7.51 16.21
N GLN A 42 3.28 -6.70 15.75
CA GLN A 42 2.01 -6.43 16.40
C GLN A 42 0.91 -6.47 15.35
N PRO A 43 -0.32 -6.83 15.75
CA PRO A 43 -1.49 -6.64 14.91
C PRO A 43 -1.59 -5.18 14.46
N LEU A 44 -2.11 -4.95 13.26
CA LEU A 44 -2.41 -3.61 12.79
C LEU A 44 -3.49 -2.99 13.67
N GLY A 45 -3.19 -1.83 14.25
CA GLY A 45 -4.17 -1.03 14.99
C GLY A 45 -5.19 -0.37 14.05
N PRO A 46 -6.25 0.24 14.62
CA PRO A 46 -7.16 1.06 13.83
C PRO A 46 -6.47 2.35 13.38
N ALA A 47 -6.78 2.78 12.16
CA ALA A 47 -6.47 4.11 11.65
C ALA A 47 -7.77 4.77 11.18
N VAL A 48 -7.90 6.08 11.39
CA VAL A 48 -9.01 6.85 10.84
C VAL A 48 -8.52 7.57 9.59
N LEU A 49 -9.21 7.36 8.47
CA LEU A 49 -8.94 8.05 7.22
C LEU A 49 -10.16 8.89 6.86
N THR A 50 -9.99 10.21 6.77
CA THR A 50 -11.06 11.10 6.27
C THR A 50 -10.79 11.39 4.80
N VAL A 51 -11.79 11.24 3.95
CA VAL A 51 -11.66 11.57 2.53
C VAL A 51 -11.63 13.09 2.37
N GLU A 52 -10.54 13.60 1.79
CA GLU A 52 -10.32 15.04 1.62
C GLU A 52 -10.34 15.43 0.15
N ASP A 53 -10.78 16.66 -0.12
CA ASP A 53 -10.56 17.31 -1.41
C ASP A 53 -9.09 17.76 -1.49
N THR A 54 -8.23 16.79 -1.79
CA THR A 54 -6.80 16.93 -1.55
C THR A 54 -6.06 17.62 -2.68
N VAL A 55 -5.08 18.44 -2.31
CA VAL A 55 -4.09 18.99 -3.25
C VAL A 55 -2.91 18.04 -3.47
N HIS A 56 -2.85 16.91 -2.77
CA HIS A 56 -1.81 15.90 -2.89
C HIS A 56 -2.22 14.78 -3.84
N TYR A 57 -1.23 14.00 -4.30
CA TYR A 57 -1.42 12.83 -5.15
C TYR A 57 -2.21 13.15 -6.44
N LYS A 58 -1.98 14.33 -7.00
CA LYS A 58 -2.65 14.78 -8.23
C LYS A 58 -2.44 13.80 -9.38
N LEU A 59 -3.41 13.76 -10.30
CA LEU A 59 -3.30 12.96 -11.53
C LEU A 59 -2.06 13.37 -12.34
N SER A 60 -1.78 14.66 -12.48
CA SER A 60 -0.62 15.21 -13.21
C SER A 60 -0.03 16.42 -12.48
N GLY A 61 1.13 16.90 -12.94
CA GLY A 61 1.85 18.04 -12.37
C GLY A 61 3.28 17.68 -12.01
N LYS A 62 4.08 18.71 -11.70
CA LYS A 62 5.52 18.57 -11.44
C LYS A 62 5.82 17.58 -10.30
N ASP A 63 5.03 17.66 -9.23
CA ASP A 63 5.29 16.88 -8.01
C ASP A 63 4.50 15.57 -7.96
N SER A 64 3.56 15.35 -8.89
CA SER A 64 2.67 14.18 -8.91
C SER A 64 3.45 12.86 -8.85
N ASN A 65 4.48 12.69 -9.68
CA ASN A 65 5.24 11.43 -9.69
C ASN A 65 5.98 11.20 -8.36
N ALA A 66 6.51 12.25 -7.74
CA ALA A 66 7.22 12.13 -6.47
C ALA A 66 6.26 11.84 -5.31
N GLU A 67 5.09 12.49 -5.28
CA GLU A 67 4.06 12.21 -4.29
C GLU A 67 3.55 10.78 -4.41
N TRP A 68 3.20 10.32 -5.61
CA TRP A 68 2.75 8.94 -5.80
C TRP A 68 3.84 7.92 -5.44
N ALA A 69 5.11 8.19 -5.76
CA ALA A 69 6.23 7.33 -5.39
C ALA A 69 6.45 7.24 -3.87
N SER A 70 6.12 8.29 -3.11
CA SER A 70 6.30 8.30 -1.65
C SER A 70 5.36 7.36 -0.89
N LEU A 71 4.31 6.87 -1.56
CA LEU A 71 3.41 5.86 -1.01
C LEU A 71 4.07 4.47 -0.88
N TYR A 72 5.18 4.24 -1.59
CA TYR A 72 5.89 2.98 -1.56
C TYR A 72 7.10 3.05 -0.65
N PRO A 73 7.34 2.00 0.15
CA PRO A 73 8.58 1.86 0.89
C PRO A 73 9.74 1.62 -0.08
N PRO A 74 10.98 1.82 0.36
CA PRO A 74 12.15 1.26 -0.32
C PRO A 74 11.89 -0.22 -0.69
N GLY A 75 12.22 -0.60 -1.92
CA GLY A 75 11.89 -1.92 -2.46
C GLY A 75 10.50 -2.05 -3.09
N GLY A 76 9.70 -0.98 -3.18
CA GLY A 76 8.46 -0.95 -3.97
C GLY A 76 7.33 -1.81 -3.41
N GLY A 77 7.41 -2.20 -2.13
CA GLY A 77 6.45 -3.09 -1.48
C GLY A 77 6.74 -4.58 -1.61
N PHE A 78 7.90 -4.94 -2.14
CA PHE A 78 8.45 -6.29 -2.06
C PHE A 78 9.16 -6.50 -0.73
N VAL A 79 9.10 -7.72 -0.21
CA VAL A 79 9.83 -8.18 0.96
C VAL A 79 10.57 -9.48 0.68
N HIS A 80 11.72 -9.67 1.30
CA HIS A 80 12.50 -10.90 1.27
C HIS A 80 12.38 -11.62 2.61
N LEU A 81 11.85 -12.84 2.56
CA LEU A 81 11.51 -13.66 3.72
C LEU A 81 12.09 -15.07 3.60
N GLY A 82 12.24 -15.71 4.75
CA GLY A 82 12.81 -17.06 4.87
C GLY A 82 14.34 -17.09 4.86
N PRO A 83 14.93 -18.25 5.17
CA PRO A 83 16.38 -18.44 5.18
C PRO A 83 17.02 -18.32 3.78
N LEU A 84 16.22 -18.43 2.72
CA LEU A 84 16.65 -18.33 1.33
C LEU A 84 16.36 -16.95 0.72
N ASP A 85 15.98 -15.96 1.52
CA ASP A 85 15.74 -14.59 1.06
C ASP A 85 14.73 -14.53 -0.11
N ARG A 86 13.61 -15.25 0.02
CA ARG A 86 12.63 -15.38 -1.06
C ARG A 86 11.82 -14.09 -1.20
N PRO A 87 11.69 -13.53 -2.40
CA PRO A 87 10.90 -12.32 -2.62
C PRO A 87 9.38 -12.61 -2.61
N PHE A 88 8.63 -11.69 -2.02
CA PHE A 88 7.17 -11.65 -2.02
C PHE A 88 6.69 -10.22 -2.22
N ALA A 89 5.60 -10.04 -2.96
CA ALA A 89 4.90 -8.75 -3.02
C ALA A 89 3.82 -8.70 -1.93
N ILE A 90 3.75 -7.61 -1.18
CA ILE A 90 2.62 -7.37 -0.27
C ILE A 90 1.42 -6.95 -1.11
N SER A 91 0.28 -7.63 -0.95
CA SER A 91 -0.95 -7.38 -1.74
C SER A 91 -1.39 -5.90 -1.73
N MET A 92 -1.25 -5.19 -0.61
CA MET A 92 -1.54 -3.76 -0.52
C MET A 92 -0.77 -2.94 -1.57
N TYR A 93 0.53 -3.18 -1.72
CA TYR A 93 1.33 -2.46 -2.72
C TYR A 93 1.09 -2.94 -4.14
N HIS A 94 0.65 -4.18 -4.34
CA HIS A 94 0.19 -4.62 -5.66
C HIS A 94 -1.10 -3.90 -6.08
N GLN A 95 -2.01 -3.64 -5.15
CA GLN A 95 -3.20 -2.81 -5.39
C GLN A 95 -2.81 -1.36 -5.71
N MET A 96 -1.83 -0.79 -4.98
CA MET A 96 -1.29 0.54 -5.28
C MET A 96 -0.64 0.60 -6.67
N HIS A 97 0.11 -0.43 -7.06
CA HIS A 97 0.71 -0.55 -8.38
C HIS A 97 -0.35 -0.57 -9.48
N CYS A 98 -1.44 -1.32 -9.25
CA CYS A 98 -2.58 -1.33 -10.15
C CYS A 98 -3.20 0.07 -10.28
N LEU A 99 -3.45 0.75 -9.16
CA LEU A 99 -3.99 2.11 -9.15
C LEU A 99 -3.10 3.11 -9.92
N GLU A 100 -1.78 3.01 -9.78
CA GLU A 100 -0.84 3.85 -10.52
C GLU A 100 -0.84 3.56 -12.03
N ASN A 101 -1.03 2.29 -12.44
CA ASN A 101 -1.22 1.96 -13.85
C ASN A 101 -2.53 2.54 -14.40
N LEU A 102 -3.62 2.51 -13.63
CA LEU A 102 -4.89 3.18 -14.00
C LEU A 102 -4.67 4.69 -14.16
N LYS A 103 -3.99 5.35 -13.22
CA LYS A 103 -3.60 6.76 -13.34
C LYS A 103 -2.87 7.03 -14.65
N ARG A 104 -1.86 6.21 -14.98
CA ARG A 104 -1.09 6.34 -16.23
C ARG A 104 -1.98 6.16 -17.47
N ALA A 105 -2.91 5.20 -17.45
CA ALA A 105 -3.85 4.98 -18.55
C ALA A 105 -4.74 6.20 -18.84
N VAL A 106 -5.16 6.93 -17.79
CA VAL A 106 -5.92 8.18 -17.94
C VAL A 106 -5.07 9.28 -18.60
N LEU A 107 -3.76 9.33 -18.32
CA LEU A 107 -2.85 10.34 -18.87
C LEU A 107 -2.37 10.03 -20.28
N TYR A 108 -2.26 8.75 -20.63
CA TYR A 108 -1.65 8.27 -21.87
C TYR A 108 -2.63 7.37 -22.63
N PRO A 109 -3.56 7.96 -23.42
CA PRO A 109 -4.66 7.22 -24.02
C PRO A 109 -4.25 6.23 -25.12
N SER A 110 -3.04 6.38 -25.68
CA SER A 110 -2.50 5.46 -26.69
C SER A 110 -1.77 4.29 -26.03
N LEU A 111 -2.53 3.28 -25.63
CA LEU A 111 -2.02 2.08 -24.97
C LEU A 111 -1.75 0.96 -25.98
N SER A 112 -0.65 0.22 -25.80
CA SER A 112 -0.43 -1.03 -26.55
C SER A 112 -1.36 -2.13 -26.03
N GLU A 113 -1.56 -3.16 -26.85
CA GLU A 113 -2.35 -4.34 -26.47
C GLU A 113 -1.88 -4.97 -25.15
N SER A 114 -0.56 -5.07 -24.96
CA SER A 114 0.03 -5.56 -23.71
C SER A 114 -0.35 -4.71 -22.49
N HIS A 115 -0.42 -3.38 -22.65
CA HIS A 115 -0.85 -2.48 -21.58
C HIS A 115 -2.35 -2.64 -21.29
N ILE A 116 -3.18 -2.84 -22.32
CA ILE A 116 -4.62 -3.09 -22.14
C ILE A 116 -4.85 -4.38 -21.36
N GLN A 117 -4.15 -5.46 -21.72
CA GLN A 117 -4.23 -6.74 -21.00
C GLN A 117 -3.78 -6.62 -19.54
N HIS A 118 -2.71 -5.87 -19.30
CA HIS A 118 -2.25 -5.60 -17.94
C HIS A 118 -3.30 -4.79 -17.15
N LEU A 119 -3.86 -3.73 -17.73
CA LEU A 119 -4.92 -2.93 -17.08
C LEU A 119 -6.19 -3.74 -16.83
N HIS A 120 -6.57 -4.63 -17.73
CA HIS A 120 -7.68 -5.55 -17.51
C HIS A 120 -7.45 -6.41 -16.27
N HIS A 121 -6.24 -6.94 -16.08
CA HIS A 121 -5.87 -7.63 -14.84
C HIS A 121 -5.93 -6.69 -13.63
N CYS A 122 -5.32 -5.50 -13.71
CA CYS A 122 -5.28 -4.53 -12.62
C CYS A 122 -6.68 -4.13 -12.12
N ILE A 123 -7.59 -3.81 -13.04
CA ILE A 123 -8.96 -3.37 -12.71
C ILE A 123 -9.74 -4.51 -12.03
N ASN A 124 -9.64 -5.74 -12.56
CA ASN A 124 -10.30 -6.89 -11.95
C ASN A 124 -9.70 -7.24 -10.58
N TYR A 125 -8.37 -7.16 -10.44
CA TYR A 125 -7.69 -7.39 -9.17
C TYR A 125 -8.13 -6.40 -8.09
N VAL A 126 -8.12 -5.09 -8.39
CA VAL A 126 -8.57 -4.06 -7.43
C VAL A 126 -10.05 -4.25 -7.07
N ARG A 127 -10.92 -4.55 -8.06
CA ARG A 127 -12.33 -4.89 -7.80
C ARG A 127 -12.47 -6.05 -6.81
N GLU A 128 -11.73 -7.13 -7.02
CA GLU A 128 -11.77 -8.31 -6.14
C GLU A 128 -11.25 -8.00 -4.73
N MET A 129 -10.22 -7.15 -4.61
CA MET A 129 -9.70 -6.73 -3.31
C MET A 129 -10.67 -5.81 -2.55
N ILE A 130 -11.41 -4.93 -3.23
CA ILE A 130 -12.50 -4.15 -2.62
C ILE A 130 -13.58 -5.08 -2.05
N LEU A 131 -13.95 -6.12 -2.79
CA LEU A 131 -14.94 -7.11 -2.33
C LEU A 131 -14.41 -8.00 -1.20
N CYS A 132 -13.10 -8.24 -1.15
CA CYS A 132 -12.45 -9.02 -0.10
C CYS A 132 -12.45 -8.27 1.25
N THR A 133 -12.33 -6.95 1.23
CA THR A 133 -12.35 -6.09 2.42
C THR A 133 -13.34 -4.94 2.23
N PRO A 134 -14.66 -5.20 2.28
CA PRO A 134 -15.67 -4.18 2.01
C PRO A 134 -15.73 -3.16 3.14
N ASP A 135 -15.74 -1.88 2.79
CA ASP A 135 -16.10 -0.79 3.70
C ASP A 135 -17.60 -0.55 3.63
N LEU A 136 -18.27 -0.59 4.77
CA LEU A 136 -19.72 -0.46 4.90
C LEU A 136 -20.15 0.92 5.44
N THR A 137 -19.21 1.87 5.52
CA THR A 137 -19.48 3.24 5.93
C THR A 137 -20.48 3.90 4.97
N LEU A 138 -21.53 4.52 5.51
CA LEU A 138 -22.51 5.24 4.71
C LEU A 138 -21.99 6.64 4.36
N GLU A 139 -21.99 6.96 3.07
CA GLU A 139 -21.61 8.28 2.57
C GLU A 139 -22.88 9.12 2.27
N PRO A 140 -23.05 10.31 2.86
CA PRO A 140 -24.22 11.14 2.66
C PRO A 140 -24.20 11.91 1.33
N GLU A 141 -25.33 12.50 0.95
CA GLU A 141 -25.40 13.42 -0.20
C GLU A 141 -24.43 14.60 0.00
N SER A 142 -23.63 14.88 -1.02
CA SER A 142 -22.67 15.98 -1.02
C SER A 142 -23.37 17.33 -1.11
N THR A 143 -23.21 18.14 -0.07
CA THR A 143 -23.67 19.54 -0.08
C THR A 143 -22.94 20.35 -1.16
N ARG A 144 -21.65 20.08 -1.35
CA ARG A 144 -20.82 20.70 -2.39
C ARG A 144 -21.36 20.43 -3.78
N LEU A 145 -21.70 19.17 -4.11
CA LEU A 145 -22.27 18.83 -5.42
C LEU A 145 -23.61 19.52 -5.65
N ARG A 146 -24.46 19.54 -4.62
CA ARG A 146 -25.79 20.15 -4.70
C ARG A 146 -25.73 21.67 -4.86
N GLU A 147 -24.86 22.34 -4.12
CA GLU A 147 -24.79 23.81 -4.08
C GLU A 147 -23.95 24.39 -5.21
N ALA A 148 -22.80 23.79 -5.52
CA ALA A 148 -21.90 24.31 -6.55
C ALA A 148 -22.25 23.85 -7.97
N TYR A 149 -22.85 22.67 -8.13
CA TYR A 149 -23.11 22.07 -9.44
C TYR A 149 -24.58 21.71 -9.68
N HIS A 150 -25.47 21.94 -8.72
CA HIS A 150 -26.89 21.56 -8.80
C HIS A 150 -27.12 20.07 -9.09
N ILE A 151 -26.18 19.21 -8.66
CA ILE A 151 -26.24 17.76 -8.81
C ILE A 151 -26.57 17.12 -7.46
N ARG A 152 -27.59 16.25 -7.44
CA ARG A 152 -27.80 15.33 -6.30
C ARG A 152 -26.87 14.14 -6.47
N GLY A 153 -25.83 14.06 -5.63
CA GLY A 153 -24.79 13.04 -5.74
C GLY A 153 -24.03 12.82 -4.44
N ILE A 154 -23.21 11.77 -4.41
CA ILE A 154 -22.35 11.39 -3.29
C ILE A 154 -20.91 11.45 -3.79
N ASP A 155 -20.03 12.10 -3.03
CA ASP A 155 -18.59 12.19 -3.36
C ASP A 155 -17.68 11.74 -2.20
N GLY A 156 -18.26 11.29 -1.08
CA GLY A 156 -17.53 10.79 0.09
C GLY A 156 -16.72 11.84 0.86
N LEU A 157 -16.64 13.09 0.39
CA LEU A 157 -15.78 14.11 1.00
C LEU A 157 -16.20 14.42 2.44
N GLY A 158 -15.22 14.44 3.35
CA GLY A 158 -15.41 14.66 4.78
C GLY A 158 -15.91 13.44 5.56
N VAL A 159 -16.13 12.30 4.91
CA VAL A 159 -16.48 11.04 5.57
C VAL A 159 -15.22 10.38 6.13
N SER A 160 -15.31 9.94 7.38
CA SER A 160 -14.22 9.22 8.06
C SER A 160 -14.47 7.71 8.03
N HIS A 161 -13.44 6.96 7.67
CA HIS A 161 -13.41 5.49 7.58
C HIS A 161 -12.53 4.91 8.67
N THR A 162 -12.87 3.71 9.15
CA THR A 162 -12.03 2.95 10.09
C THR A 162 -11.24 1.90 9.34
N CYS A 163 -9.94 2.15 9.18
CA CYS A 163 -9.01 1.33 8.43
C CYS A 163 -8.07 0.55 9.38
N LYS A 164 -7.23 -0.31 8.79
CA LYS A 164 -6.03 -0.84 9.46
C LYS A 164 -4.88 0.13 9.22
N ASP A 165 -4.09 0.40 10.24
CA ASP A 165 -2.93 1.28 10.16
C ASP A 165 -1.88 0.73 9.16
N TRP A 166 -1.83 1.32 7.97
CA TRP A 166 -0.92 0.93 6.91
C TRP A 166 0.51 1.41 7.14
N SER A 167 0.74 2.38 8.04
CA SER A 167 2.09 2.87 8.34
C SER A 167 2.97 1.79 8.95
N THR A 168 2.38 0.91 9.76
CA THR A 168 3.05 -0.29 10.28
C THR A 168 3.46 -1.25 9.16
N VAL A 169 2.65 -1.38 8.09
CA VAL A 169 2.99 -2.19 6.91
C VAL A 169 4.15 -1.57 6.13
N TYR A 170 4.16 -0.24 5.99
CA TYR A 170 5.25 0.50 5.36
C TYR A 170 6.58 0.25 6.08
N SER A 171 6.63 0.46 7.41
CA SER A 171 7.84 0.23 8.19
C SER A 171 8.30 -1.24 8.14
N ALA A 172 7.35 -2.18 8.15
CA ALA A 172 7.67 -3.60 8.02
C ALA A 172 8.28 -3.92 6.64
N ALA A 173 7.73 -3.37 5.56
CA ALA A 173 8.25 -3.56 4.22
C ALA A 173 9.63 -2.92 4.03
N GLU A 174 9.82 -1.68 4.50
CA GLU A 174 11.11 -0.99 4.49
C GLU A 174 12.19 -1.74 5.27
N SER A 175 11.81 -2.43 6.35
CA SER A 175 12.76 -3.26 7.11
C SER A 175 13.07 -4.58 6.40
N ASN A 176 12.24 -4.99 5.44
CA ASN A 176 12.26 -6.32 4.83
C ASN A 176 12.50 -6.36 3.32
N TYR A 177 12.88 -5.28 2.66
CA TYR A 177 13.31 -5.35 1.25
C TYR A 177 14.74 -5.89 1.10
#